data_AF-A0A956BTP2-F1
#
_entry.id   AF-A0A956BTP2-F1
#
_cell.length_a   1.000
_cell.length_b   1.000
_cell.length_c   1.000
_cell.angle_alpha   90.00
_cell.angle_beta   90.00
_cell.angle_gamma   90.00
#
_symmetry.space_group_name_H-M   'P 1'
#
loop_
_entity.id
_entity.type
_entity.pdbx_description
1 polymer ?
#
loop_
_entity_poly.entity_id
_entity_poly.type
_entity_poly.pdbx_seq_one_letter_code
_entity_poly.pdbx_strand_id
1 'polypeptide(L)'
;MIGNIAHLLIEWVVLTIAFLAAAAVVPGFDIKDAKSGFWVSATFAILNLFIAPLLTLIFGAFTLGLACLLPGVLRFIILVIVIKAVDAVSDSLKVKGLFPAVLAAIVLSVVAAALEYGLGQVL
;
A
#
# COMPACT_ATOMS: atom_id res chain seq x y z
N MET A 1 -21.57 -0.66 -8.18
CA MET A 1 -20.61 -1.16 -9.18
C MET A 1 -19.74 -2.23 -8.52
N ILE A 2 -20.23 -3.46 -8.47
CA ILE A 2 -19.48 -4.64 -8.01
C ILE A 2 -18.70 -5.11 -9.24
N GLY A 3 -17.65 -4.37 -9.59
CA GLY A 3 -16.85 -4.61 -10.78
C GLY A 3 -15.86 -5.73 -10.54
N ASN A 4 -16.32 -6.97 -10.74
CA ASN A 4 -15.56 -8.19 -10.94
C ASN A 4 -14.55 -8.57 -9.84
N ILE A 5 -14.89 -9.59 -9.05
CA ILE A 5 -14.01 -10.27 -8.07
C ILE A 5 -12.64 -10.65 -8.67
N ALA A 6 -12.60 -10.90 -9.99
CA ALA A 6 -11.37 -11.12 -10.75
C ALA A 6 -10.43 -9.90 -10.74
N HIS A 7 -10.95 -8.68 -10.75
CA HIS A 7 -10.17 -7.45 -10.64
C HIS A 7 -9.46 -7.35 -9.29
N LEU A 8 -10.18 -7.63 -8.20
CA LEU A 8 -9.60 -7.66 -6.85
C LEU A 8 -8.49 -8.71 -6.72
N LEU A 9 -8.66 -9.88 -7.36
CA LEU A 9 -7.63 -10.91 -7.38
C LEU A 9 -6.40 -10.47 -8.19
N ILE A 10 -6.58 -9.83 -9.34
CA ILE A 10 -5.48 -9.31 -10.17
C ILE A 10 -4.74 -8.19 -9.42
N GLU A 11 -5.46 -7.22 -8.86
CA GLU A 11 -4.89 -6.16 -8.03
C GLU A 11 -4.08 -6.73 -6.86
N TRP A 12 -4.62 -7.75 -6.21
CA TRP A 12 -3.94 -8.37 -5.08
C TRP A 12 -2.67 -9.11 -5.50
N VAL A 13 -2.68 -9.82 -6.64
CA VAL A 13 -1.47 -10.44 -7.20
C VAL A 13 -0.44 -9.37 -7.57
N VAL A 14 -0.86 -8.27 -8.19
CA VAL A 14 0.06 -7.17 -8.51
C VAL A 14 0.61 -6.53 -7.24
N LEU A 15 -0.21 -6.36 -6.20
CA LEU A 15 0.23 -5.92 -4.88
C LEU A 15 1.29 -6.88 -4.30
N THR A 16 1.08 -8.20 -4.35
CA THR A 16 2.09 -9.16 -3.92
C THR A 16 3.41 -8.96 -4.66
N ILE A 17 3.37 -8.84 -5.99
CA ILE A 17 4.56 -8.60 -6.82
C ILE A 17 5.23 -7.27 -6.44
N ALA A 18 4.44 -6.23 -6.19
CA ALA A 18 4.92 -4.91 -5.78
C ALA A 18 5.63 -4.95 -4.42
N PHE A 19 5.09 -5.69 -3.46
CA PHE A 19 5.70 -5.89 -2.15
C PHE A 19 7.01 -6.69 -2.25
N LEU A 20 7.05 -7.72 -3.10
CA LEU A 20 8.28 -8.48 -3.36
C LEU A 20 9.34 -7.63 -4.08
N ALA A 21 8.93 -6.82 -5.05
CA ALA A 21 9.82 -5.87 -5.73
C ALA A 21 10.33 -4.80 -4.75
N ALA A 22 9.46 -4.27 -3.88
CA ALA A 22 9.86 -3.35 -2.83
C ALA A 22 10.86 -4.00 -1.86
N ALA A 23 10.68 -5.27 -1.50
CA ALA A 23 11.64 -6.01 -0.68
C ALA A 23 13.00 -6.20 -1.35
N ALA A 24 13.01 -6.42 -2.67
CA ALA A 24 14.24 -6.54 -3.44
C ALA A 24 14.97 -5.20 -3.64
N VAL A 25 14.23 -4.10 -3.75
CA VAL A 25 14.78 -2.76 -4.06
C VAL A 25 15.12 -1.97 -2.81
N VAL A 26 14.38 -2.16 -1.72
CA VAL A 26 14.48 -1.33 -0.51
C VAL A 26 15.36 -2.01 0.55
N PRO A 27 16.59 -1.51 0.80
CA PRO A 27 17.43 -2.05 1.86
C PRO A 27 16.76 -1.80 3.23
N GLY A 28 16.45 -2.88 3.94
CA GLY A 28 15.76 -2.85 5.23
C GLY A 28 14.26 -3.19 5.18
N PHE A 29 13.74 -3.60 4.03
CA PHE A 29 12.41 -4.18 3.85
C PHE A 29 12.54 -5.69 3.58
N ASP A 30 12.56 -6.49 4.63
CA ASP A 30 12.85 -7.92 4.53
C ASP A 30 11.56 -8.74 4.62
N ILE A 31 11.28 -9.53 3.58
CA ILE A 31 10.18 -10.50 3.55
C ILE A 31 10.83 -11.89 3.61
N LYS A 32 10.47 -12.69 4.61
CA LYS A 32 11.06 -14.02 4.83
C LYS A 32 11.03 -14.92 3.58
N ASP A 33 9.91 -14.95 2.87
CA ASP A 33 9.67 -15.85 1.74
C ASP A 33 8.66 -15.28 0.73
N ALA A 34 8.67 -15.77 -0.52
CA ALA A 34 7.67 -15.39 -1.52
C ALA A 34 6.22 -15.68 -1.07
N LYS A 35 6.01 -16.79 -0.32
CA LYS A 35 4.73 -17.08 0.34
C LYS A 35 4.38 -16.08 1.44
N SER A 36 5.38 -15.60 2.19
CA SER A 36 5.19 -14.53 3.17
C SER A 36 4.79 -13.23 2.48
N GLY A 37 5.32 -12.92 1.30
CA GLY A 37 4.90 -11.75 0.52
C GLY A 37 3.41 -11.72 0.18
N PHE A 38 2.83 -12.89 -0.09
CA PHE A 38 1.40 -13.05 -0.33
C PHE A 38 0.55 -12.80 0.94
N TRP A 39 1.00 -13.32 2.08
CA TRP A 39 0.35 -13.03 3.37
C TRP A 39 0.48 -11.56 3.77
N VAL A 40 1.65 -10.96 3.53
CA VAL A 40 1.92 -9.55 3.79
C VAL A 40 1.04 -8.66 2.92
N SER A 41 0.88 -8.95 1.62
CA SER A 41 -0.01 -8.19 0.75
C SER A 41 -1.48 -8.37 1.13
N ALA A 42 -1.88 -9.54 1.63
CA ALA A 42 -3.23 -9.77 2.17
C ALA A 42 -3.50 -8.91 3.40
N THR A 43 -2.60 -8.95 4.39
CA THR A 43 -2.69 -8.14 5.60
C THR A 43 -2.66 -6.66 5.26
N PHE A 44 -1.81 -6.25 4.32
CA PHE A 44 -1.77 -4.89 3.81
C PHE A 44 -3.11 -4.48 3.19
N ALA A 45 -3.70 -5.29 2.30
CA ALA A 45 -4.98 -4.96 1.67
C ALA A 45 -6.10 -4.79 2.71
N ILE A 46 -6.16 -5.68 3.72
CA ILE A 46 -7.11 -5.59 4.83
C ILE A 46 -6.86 -4.32 5.65
N LEU A 47 -5.64 -4.12 6.13
CA LEU A 47 -5.31 -2.94 6.94
C LEU A 47 -5.51 -1.64 6.16
N ASN A 48 -5.17 -1.60 4.88
CA ASN A 48 -5.43 -0.46 4.01
C ASN A 48 -6.93 -0.17 3.90
N LEU A 49 -7.77 -1.20 3.76
CA LEU A 49 -9.22 -1.06 3.68
C LEU A 49 -9.85 -0.52 4.97
N PHE A 50 -9.25 -0.74 6.14
CA PHE A 50 -9.71 -0.15 7.40
C PHE A 50 -9.06 1.21 7.69
N ILE A 51 -7.73 1.32 7.60
CA ILE A 51 -6.95 2.49 7.99
C ILE A 51 -7.11 3.63 6.99
N ALA A 52 -7.03 3.36 5.68
CA ALA A 52 -7.07 4.41 4.67
C ALA A 52 -8.37 5.24 4.71
N PRO A 53 -9.58 4.65 4.73
CA PRO A 53 -10.80 5.45 4.85
C PRO A 53 -10.93 6.11 6.21
N LEU A 54 -10.47 5.49 7.32
CA LEU A 54 -10.49 6.12 8.65
C LEU A 54 -9.64 7.39 8.67
N LEU A 55 -8.39 7.31 8.20
CA LEU A 55 -7.49 8.46 8.13
C LEU A 55 -8.00 9.48 7.13
N THR A 56 -8.50 9.06 5.97
CA THR A 56 -9.06 9.99 4.98
C THR A 56 -10.27 10.74 5.53
N LEU A 57 -11.13 10.08 6.30
CA LEU A 57 -12.28 10.71 6.97
C LEU A 57 -11.81 11.70 8.03
N ILE A 58 -10.90 11.29 8.92
CA ILE A 58 -10.40 12.11 10.02
C ILE A 58 -9.64 13.32 9.46
N PHE A 59 -8.64 13.11 8.62
CA PHE A 59 -7.88 14.19 8.00
C PHE A 59 -8.77 15.03 7.09
N GLY A 60 -9.64 14.43 6.28
CA GLY A 60 -10.56 15.16 5.40
C GLY A 60 -11.49 16.11 6.15
N ALA A 61 -12.13 15.63 7.21
CA ALA A 61 -13.01 16.44 8.05
C ALA A 61 -12.25 17.47 8.90
N PHE A 62 -11.10 17.09 9.46
CA PHE A 62 -10.35 17.94 10.38
C PHE A 62 -9.51 19.02 9.68
N THR A 63 -9.01 18.74 8.48
CA THR A 63 -8.17 19.69 7.73
C THR A 63 -8.98 20.74 6.95
N LEU A 64 -10.30 20.84 7.15
CA LEU A 64 -11.17 21.80 6.43
C LEU A 64 -10.98 21.77 4.89
N GLY A 65 -10.63 20.61 4.33
CA GLY A 65 -10.37 20.46 2.89
C GLY A 65 -8.90 20.61 2.46
N LEU A 66 -7.93 20.77 3.36
CA LEU A 66 -6.50 20.67 3.00
C LEU A 66 -6.14 19.29 2.43
N ALA A 67 -6.82 18.23 2.90
CA ALA A 67 -6.76 16.90 2.29
C ALA A 67 -7.18 16.88 0.81
N CYS A 68 -8.04 17.82 0.39
CA CYS A 68 -8.48 17.97 -1.00
C CYS A 68 -7.43 18.71 -1.86
N LEU A 69 -6.61 19.56 -1.24
CA LEU A 69 -5.51 20.29 -1.92
C LEU A 69 -4.33 19.37 -2.25
N LEU A 70 -4.03 18.38 -1.41
CA LEU A 70 -2.86 17.49 -1.54
C LEU A 70 -3.23 16.00 -1.38
N PRO A 71 -4.16 15.46 -2.20
CA PRO A 71 -4.62 14.08 -2.07
C PRO A 71 -3.48 13.06 -2.27
N GLY A 72 -2.49 13.39 -3.11
CA GLY A 72 -1.30 12.55 -3.32
C GLY A 72 -0.43 12.40 -2.06
N VAL A 73 -0.17 13.50 -1.35
CA VAL A 73 0.64 13.47 -0.13
C VAL A 73 -0.09 12.76 1.00
N LEU A 74 -1.40 12.98 1.15
CA LEU A 74 -2.19 12.27 2.16
C LEU A 74 -2.20 10.76 1.91
N ARG A 75 -2.44 10.32 0.66
CA ARG A 75 -2.35 8.91 0.27
C ARG A 75 -0.97 8.32 0.58
N PHE A 76 0.09 9.08 0.30
CA PHE A 76 1.45 8.66 0.61
C PHE A 76 1.68 8.46 2.11
N ILE A 77 1.22 9.40 2.95
CA ILE A 77 1.33 9.28 4.42
C ILE A 77 0.56 8.07 4.92
N ILE A 78 -0.68 7.89 4.46
CA ILE A 78 -1.50 6.73 4.79
C ILE A 78 -0.77 5.43 4.43
N LEU A 79 -0.19 5.37 3.23
CA LEU A 79 0.55 4.20 2.74
C LEU A 79 1.71 3.83 3.66
N VAL A 80 2.52 4.81 4.09
CA VAL A 80 3.61 4.60 5.06
C VAL A 80 3.08 4.07 6.39
N ILE A 81 1.97 4.64 6.89
CA ILE A 81 1.34 4.23 8.15
C ILE A 81 0.82 2.79 8.05
N VAL A 82 0.19 2.42 6.94
CA VAL A 82 -0.31 1.06 6.73
C VAL A 82 0.86 0.06 6.66
N ILE A 83 1.94 0.38 5.93
CA ILE A 83 3.13 -0.48 5.90
C ILE A 83 3.70 -0.70 7.30
N LYS A 84 3.78 0.36 8.11
CA LYS A 84 4.19 0.30 9.52
C LYS A 84 3.25 -0.57 10.36
N ALA A 85 1.95 -0.48 10.12
CA ALA A 85 0.97 -1.32 10.80
C ALA A 85 1.12 -2.80 10.39
N VAL A 86 1.36 -3.09 9.10
CA VAL A 86 1.60 -4.46 8.62
C VAL A 86 2.87 -5.04 9.25
N ASP A 87 3.95 -4.27 9.34
CA ASP A 87 5.20 -4.66 10.03
C ASP A 87 4.96 -4.99 11.51
N ALA A 88 4.13 -4.20 12.19
CA ALA A 88 3.80 -4.44 13.60
C ALA A 88 2.88 -5.65 13.82
N VAL A 89 2.03 -6.00 12.84
CA VAL A 89 1.08 -7.11 12.92
C VAL A 89 1.62 -8.41 12.34
N SER A 90 2.53 -8.33 11.36
CA SER A 90 3.07 -9.49 10.65
C SER A 90 4.53 -9.74 11.02
N ASP A 91 4.80 -10.85 11.72
CA ASP A 91 6.16 -11.41 11.93
C ASP A 91 6.89 -11.82 10.62
N SER A 92 6.19 -11.73 9.49
CA SER A 92 6.66 -12.06 8.15
C SER A 92 7.26 -10.88 7.39
N LEU A 93 6.99 -9.64 7.84
CA LEU A 93 7.57 -8.42 7.28
C LEU A 93 8.44 -7.78 8.35
N LYS A 94 9.70 -7.46 8.03
CA LYS A 94 10.55 -6.64 8.91
C LYS A 94 10.98 -5.37 8.20
N VAL A 95 10.55 -4.24 8.74
CA VAL A 95 10.89 -2.90 8.27
C VAL A 95 11.80 -2.21 9.28
N LYS A 96 13.12 -2.24 9.03
CA LYS A 96 14.12 -1.64 9.94
C LYS A 96 14.12 -0.11 9.88
N GLY A 97 13.20 0.51 10.60
CA GLY A 97 13.11 1.97 10.77
C GLY A 97 12.08 2.66 9.87
N LEU A 98 12.00 3.99 9.90
CA LEU A 98 11.03 4.77 9.11
C LEU A 98 11.46 4.92 7.64
N PHE A 99 12.77 5.01 7.39
CA PHE A 99 13.31 5.25 6.05
C PHE A 99 12.97 4.15 5.02
N PRO A 100 13.08 2.84 5.34
CA PRO A 100 12.66 1.79 4.42
C PRO A 100 11.14 1.76 4.22
N ALA A 101 10.34 2.16 5.22
CA ALA A 101 8.88 2.25 5.08
C ALA A 101 8.48 3.35 4.07
N VAL A 102 9.18 4.49 4.12
CA VAL A 102 8.99 5.59 3.16
C VAL A 102 9.41 5.15 1.76
N LEU A 103 10.55 4.47 1.62
CA LEU A 103 11.01 3.95 0.32
C LEU A 103 10.02 2.93 -0.26
N ALA A 104 9.51 2.01 0.57
CA ALA A 104 8.50 1.03 0.16
C ALA A 104 7.19 1.71 -0.27
N ALA A 105 6.77 2.76 0.45
CA ALA A 105 5.61 3.56 0.05
C ALA A 105 5.82 4.27 -1.30
N ILE A 106 7.04 4.73 -1.61
CA ILE A 106 7.34 5.31 -2.93
C ILE A 106 7.18 4.24 -4.01
N VAL A 107 7.77 3.06 -3.83
CA VAL A 107 7.65 1.95 -4.80
C VAL A 107 6.19 1.57 -5.00
N LEU A 108 5.42 1.42 -3.91
CA LEU A 108 4.01 1.07 -3.97
C LEU A 108 3.16 2.16 -4.64
N SER A 109 3.44 3.44 -4.40
CA SER A 109 2.76 4.55 -5.10
C SER A 109 3.07 4.55 -6.60
N VAL A 110 4.32 4.25 -6.99
CA VAL A 110 4.69 4.13 -8.41
C VAL A 110 3.98 2.96 -9.07
N VAL A 111 3.92 1.81 -8.39
CA VAL A 111 3.16 0.65 -8.89
C VAL A 111 1.68 0.99 -9.00
N ALA A 112 1.09 1.65 -8.00
CA ALA A 112 -0.32 2.04 -8.03
C ALA A 112 -0.60 2.99 -9.21
N ALA A 113 0.26 3.98 -9.45
CA ALA A 113 0.15 4.87 -10.59
C ALA A 113 0.32 4.13 -11.93
N ALA A 114 1.25 3.18 -12.01
CA ALA A 114 1.44 2.33 -13.19
C ALA A 114 0.22 1.42 -13.43
N LEU A 115 -0.40 0.92 -12.35
CA LEU A 115 -1.62 0.12 -12.42
C LEU A 115 -2.78 0.96 -12.95
N GLU A 116 -2.96 2.17 -12.43
CA GLU A 116 -4.01 3.09 -12.82
C GLU A 116 -3.83 3.52 -14.29
N TYR A 117 -2.59 3.76 -14.73
CA TYR A 117 -2.28 4.05 -16.13
C TYR A 117 -2.53 2.84 -17.04
N GLY A 118 -2.14 1.63 -16.60
CA GLY A 118 -2.34 0.40 -17.35
C GLY A 118 -3.81 -0.01 -17.45
N LEU A 119 -4.60 0.15 -16.38
CA LEU A 119 -6.04 -0.10 -16.34
C LEU A 119 -6.83 1.00 -17.07
N GLY A 120 -6.35 2.25 -17.04
CA GLY A 120 -6.93 3.36 -17.79
C GLY A 120 -6.80 3.23 -19.31
N GLN A 121 -5.97 2.31 -19.82
CA GLN A 121 -5.91 1.95 -21.24
C GLN A 121 -6.92 0.85 -21.63
N VAL A 122 -7.52 0.17 -20.65
CA VAL A 122 -8.43 -0.98 -20.87
C VAL A 122 -9.92 -0.58 -20.75
N LEU A 123 -10.23 0.64 -20.30
CA LEU A 123 -11.59 1.18 -20.16
C LEU A 123 -11.86 2.36 -21.10
#